data_AF-A0A660V1X2-F1
#
_entry.id   AF-A0A660V1X2-F1
#
_cell.length_a   1.000
_cell.length_b   1.000
_cell.length_c   1.000
_cell.angle_alpha   90.00
_cell.angle_beta   90.00
_cell.angle_gamma   90.00
#
_symmetry.space_group_name_H-M   'P 1'
#
loop_
_entity.id
_entity.type
_entity.pdbx_description
1 polymer ?
#
loop_
_entity_poly.entity_id
_entity_poly.type
_entity_poly.pdbx_seq_one_letter_code
_entity_poly.pdbx_strand_id
1 'polypeptide(L)' 'MKRTALIGILLFATTLSACFAQGNKVKPELDSKQLFNYQQITLDNGLEVITLEDFSCPIVSVQVWYEVGS' A
#
# COMPACT_ATOMS: atom_id res chain seq x y z
N MET A 1 11.60 -56.73 6.65
CA MET A 1 12.49 -55.54 6.63
C MET A 1 12.20 -54.57 5.48
N LYS A 2 11.90 -55.03 4.24
CA LYS A 2 11.64 -54.13 3.09
C LYS A 2 10.29 -53.36 3.13
N ARG A 3 9.25 -53.94 3.75
CA ARG A 3 7.89 -53.35 3.82
C ARG A 3 7.74 -52.27 4.91
N THR A 4 8.47 -52.41 6.03
CA THR A 4 8.49 -51.41 7.11
C THR A 4 9.28 -50.16 6.73
N ALA A 5 10.34 -50.30 5.93
CA ALA A 5 11.08 -49.17 5.35
C ALA A 5 10.21 -48.35 4.37
N LEU A 6 9.37 -49.02 3.57
CA LEU A 6 8.47 -48.37 2.61
C LEU A 6 7.38 -47.52 3.29
N ILE A 7 6.84 -47.99 4.42
CA ILE A 7 5.83 -47.26 5.21
C ILE A 7 6.46 -46.02 5.87
N GLY A 8 7.69 -46.14 6.39
CA GLY A 8 8.42 -45.00 6.96
C GLY A 8 8.74 -43.92 5.93
N ILE A 9 9.11 -44.30 4.71
CA ILE A 9 9.38 -43.36 3.61
C ILE A 9 8.08 -42.68 3.13
N LEU A 10 6.95 -43.40 3.09
CA LEU A 10 5.65 -42.82 2.72
C LEU A 10 5.14 -41.81 3.77
N LEU A 11 5.35 -42.10 5.06
CA LEU A 11 5.01 -41.19 6.17
C LEU A 11 5.92 -39.95 6.20
N PHE A 12 7.19 -40.09 5.81
CA PHE A 12 8.11 -38.95 5.73
C PHE A 12 7.85 -38.07 4.49
N ALA A 13 7.41 -38.65 3.37
CA ALA A 13 7.07 -37.92 2.16
C ALA A 13 5.79 -37.09 2.30
N THR A 14 4.83 -37.54 3.11
CA THR A 14 3.55 -36.84 3.34
C THR A 14 3.69 -35.63 4.28
N THR A 15 4.61 -35.68 5.25
CA THR A 15 4.84 -34.54 6.17
C THR A 15 5.65 -33.41 5.53
N LEU A 16 6.54 -33.71 4.59
CA LEU A 16 7.35 -32.68 3.92
C LEU A 16 6.54 -31.79 2.97
N SER A 17 5.45 -32.32 2.40
CA SER A 17 4.59 -31.58 1.45
C SER A 17 3.73 -30.51 2.14
N ALA A 18 3.48 -30.62 3.45
CA ALA A 18 2.65 -29.68 4.21
C ALA A 18 3.39 -28.36 4.58
N CYS A 19 4.73 -28.32 4.55
CA CYS A 19 5.49 -27.13 4.95
C CYS A 19 5.67 -26.07 3.84
N PHE A 20 5.44 -26.39 2.57
CA PHE A 20 5.79 -25.49 1.45
C PHE A 20 4.64 -24.63 0.88
N ALA A 21 3.43 -24.68 1.45
CA ALA A 21 2.24 -24.09 0.81
C ALA A 21 1.69 -22.79 1.43
N GLN A 22 2.35 -22.17 2.42
CA GLN A 22 1.91 -20.89 2.99
C GLN A 22 2.79 -19.73 2.53
N GLY A 23 2.79 -19.47 1.23
CA GLY A 23 3.10 -18.14 0.71
C GLY A 23 1.92 -17.23 1.01
N ASN A 24 2.05 -16.34 2.00
CA ASN A 24 1.01 -15.39 2.37
C ASN A 24 0.68 -14.49 1.15
N LYS A 25 -0.42 -14.77 0.44
CA LYS A 25 -0.93 -13.95 -0.68
C LYS A 25 -1.76 -12.77 -0.18
N VAL A 26 -1.39 -12.19 0.97
CA VAL A 26 -2.00 -10.95 1.43
C VAL A 26 -1.26 -9.82 0.71
N LYS A 27 -1.81 -9.40 -0.43
CA LYS A 27 -1.47 -8.09 -0.99
C LYS A 27 -1.84 -7.08 0.11
N PRO A 28 -0.93 -6.24 0.60
CA PRO A 28 -1.30 -5.22 1.57
C PRO A 28 -2.43 -4.42 0.95
N GLU A 29 -3.60 -4.49 1.58
CA GLU A 29 -4.72 -3.66 1.22
C GLU A 29 -4.25 -2.23 1.52
N LEU A 30 -4.05 -1.45 0.45
CA LEU A 30 -3.69 -0.05 0.58
C LEU A 30 -4.95 0.60 1.15
N ASP A 31 -5.02 0.70 2.48
CA ASP A 31 -6.06 1.43 3.17
C ASP A 31 -6.15 2.77 2.46
N SER A 32 -7.28 3.04 1.79
CA SER A 32 -7.50 4.27 1.02
C SER A 32 -7.73 5.44 1.96
N LYS A 33 -7.06 5.42 3.11
CA LYS A 33 -7.03 6.46 4.10
C LYS A 33 -6.49 7.70 3.41
N GLN A 34 -7.41 8.62 3.17
CA GLN A 34 -7.11 9.93 2.65
C GLN A 34 -5.97 10.53 3.49
N LEU A 35 -4.79 10.67 2.87
CA LEU A 35 -3.58 11.08 3.56
C LEU A 35 -3.63 12.56 3.97
N PHE A 36 -4.29 13.39 3.14
CA PHE A 36 -4.39 14.83 3.33
C PHE A 36 -5.82 15.30 3.13
N ASN A 37 -6.29 16.15 4.05
CA ASN A 37 -7.58 16.84 3.93
C ASN A 37 -7.38 18.21 3.28
N TYR A 38 -7.00 18.21 2.00
CA TYR A 38 -6.87 19.45 1.23
C TYR A 38 -8.23 19.89 0.69
N GLN A 39 -8.37 21.18 0.42
CA GLN A 39 -9.50 21.75 -0.28
C GLN A 39 -9.04 22.32 -1.61
N GLN A 40 -9.91 22.28 -2.61
CA GLN A 40 -9.67 22.86 -3.93
C GLN A 40 -10.85 23.73 -4.33
N ILE A 41 -10.56 24.95 -4.76
CA ILE A 41 -11.54 25.88 -5.32
C ILE A 41 -11.03 26.44 -6.64
N THR A 42 -11.95 26.81 -7.52
CA THR A 42 -11.65 27.61 -8.71
C THR A 42 -12.19 29.01 -8.48
N LEU A 43 -11.33 30.01 -8.65
CA LEU A 43 -11.69 31.42 -8.54
C LEU A 43 -12.39 31.92 -9.82
N ASP A 44 -13.08 33.06 -9.76
CA ASP A 44 -13.78 33.65 -10.91
C ASP A 44 -12.86 33.97 -12.10
N ASN A 45 -11.57 34.19 -11.84
CA ASN A 45 -10.56 34.42 -12.86
C ASN A 45 -9.97 33.12 -13.44
N GLY A 46 -10.49 31.95 -13.04
CA GLY A 46 -10.05 30.64 -13.51
C GLY A 46 -8.83 30.06 -12.79
N LEU A 47 -8.27 30.73 -11.78
CA LEU A 47 -7.18 30.16 -11.00
C LEU A 47 -7.67 29.03 -10.10
N GLU A 48 -6.93 27.91 -10.12
CA GLU A 48 -7.11 26.83 -9.15
C GLU A 48 -6.31 27.11 -7.89
N VAL A 49 -6.98 27.03 -6.73
CA VAL A 49 -6.36 27.21 -5.42
C VAL A 49 -6.53 25.93 -4.63
N ILE A 50 -5.40 25.35 -4.21
CA ILE A 50 -5.34 24.19 -3.33
C ILE A 50 -4.87 24.67 -1.95
N THR A 51 -5.65 24.38 -0.91
CA THR A 51 -5.30 24.72 0.47
C THR A 51 -5.18 23.46 1.31
N LEU A 52 -4.18 23.44 2.21
CA LEU A 52 -4.02 22.43 3.24
C LEU A 52 -3.82 23.17 4.55
N GLU A 53 -4.80 23.05 5.45
CA GLU A 53 -4.75 23.66 6.77
C GLU A 53 -4.15 22.65 7.78
N ASP A 54 -3.10 23.07 8.47
CA ASP A 54 -2.43 22.29 9.52
C ASP A 54 -2.09 23.18 10.72
N PHE A 55 -2.59 22.81 11.89
CA PHE A 55 -2.38 23.53 13.15
C PHE A 55 -1.20 23.00 13.97
N SER A 56 -0.44 22.04 13.43
CA SER A 56 0.72 21.44 14.10
C SER A 56 1.90 22.41 14.23
N CYS A 57 1.99 23.42 13.35
CA CYS A 57 3.02 24.46 13.42
C CYS A 57 2.50 25.82 12.91
N PRO A 58 2.99 26.95 13.47
CA PRO A 58 2.56 28.28 13.06
C PRO A 58 3.34 28.78 11.83
N ILE A 59 3.32 28.03 10.74
CA ILE A 59 4.02 28.34 9.49
C ILE A 59 3.02 28.40 8.34
N VAL A 60 3.21 29.37 7.44
CA VAL A 60 2.42 29.49 6.20
C VAL A 60 3.36 29.44 5.00
N SER A 61 3.04 28.60 4.02
CA SER A 61 3.74 28.52 2.75
C SER A 61 2.76 28.79 1.60
N VAL A 62 3.21 29.54 0.60
CA VAL A 62 2.42 29.87 -0.59
C VAL A 62 3.28 29.64 -1.81
N GLN A 63 2.72 28.97 -2.82
CA GLN A 63 3.37 28.74 -4.09
C GLN A 63 2.38 29.02 -5.22
N VAL A 64 2.88 29.62 -6.30
CA VAL A 64 2.10 29.90 -7.50
C VAL A 64 2.76 29.18 -8.65
N TRP A 65 2.00 28.31 -9.31
CA TRP A 65 2.43 27.65 -10.54
C TRP A 65 1.71 28.32 -11.70
N TYR A 66 2.47 28.60 -12.75
CA TYR A 66 1.92 29.12 -13.98
C TYR A 66 2.31 28.16 -15.09
N GLU A 67 1.31 27.50 -15.66
CA GLU A 67 1.50 26.52 -16.71
C GLU A 67 1.80 27.25 -18.03
N VAL A 68 3.08 27.51 -18.28
CA VAL A 68 3.59 28.04 -19.56
C VAL A 68 4.82 27.30 -20.02
N GLY A 69 4.83 26.92 -21.30
CA GLY A 69 5.88 26.10 -21.93
C GLY A 69 5.30 24.87 -22.63
N SER A 70 6.11 24.16 -23.42
CA SER A 70 5.78 22.83 -23.97
C SER A 70 6.49 21.73 -23.21
#